data_AF-A0AAD4ET94-F1
#
_entry.id   AF-A0AAD4ET94-F1
#
_cell.length_a   1.000
_cell.length_b   1.000
_cell.length_c   1.000
_cell.angle_alpha   90.00
_cell.angle_beta   90.00
_cell.angle_gamma   90.00
#
_symmetry.space_group_name_H-M   'P 1'
#
loop_
_entity.id
_entity.type
_entity.pdbx_description
1 polymer ?
#
loop_
_entity_poly.entity_id
_entity_poly.type
_entity_poly.pdbx_seq_one_letter_code
_entity_poly.pdbx_strand_id
1 'polypeptide(L)'
;MPSLKVFIITLASFALPTALAAPTTPSTAAPALSKRATYHPSSPPERDDYCGEAVPTYTYGPSAPLVADCQGMPQAYPGPGYWTVSAAETNAAPDGWIRLVASGTCAFEVRWSWTGAAQDYRFGTNDLGFYVRGHANQAEAQDGRTL
;
A
#
# COMPACT_ATOMS: atom_id res chain seq x y z
N MET A 1 -41.74 -50.30 49.41
CA MET A 1 -40.81 -50.57 48.30
C MET A 1 -41.01 -49.50 47.23
N PRO A 2 -40.15 -48.46 47.11
CA PRO A 2 -40.17 -47.56 45.97
C PRO A 2 -39.20 -48.06 44.87
N SER A 3 -39.69 -48.05 43.63
CA SER A 3 -38.99 -48.48 42.43
C SER A 3 -38.09 -47.35 41.92
N LEU A 4 -36.79 -47.63 41.82
CA LEU A 4 -35.77 -46.71 41.30
C LEU A 4 -35.80 -46.75 39.77
N LYS A 5 -36.24 -45.67 39.13
CA LYS A 5 -36.16 -45.51 37.67
C LYS A 5 -34.78 -44.93 37.32
N VAL A 6 -33.94 -45.77 36.72
CA VAL A 6 -32.64 -45.39 36.15
C VAL A 6 -32.90 -44.65 34.84
N PHE A 7 -32.53 -43.37 34.76
CA PHE A 7 -32.46 -42.62 33.52
C PHE A 7 -31.07 -42.80 32.91
N ILE A 8 -31.01 -43.49 31.76
CA ILE A 8 -29.78 -43.59 30.96
C ILE A 8 -29.74 -42.35 30.06
N ILE A 9 -28.81 -41.43 30.34
CA ILE A 9 -28.52 -40.29 29.48
C ILE A 9 -27.48 -40.75 28.45
N THR A 10 -27.91 -40.93 27.20
CA THR A 10 -27.02 -41.24 26.07
C THR A 10 -26.36 -39.94 25.61
N LEU A 11 -25.06 -39.77 25.89
CA LEU A 11 -24.27 -38.67 25.30
C LEU A 11 -24.02 -38.97 23.82
N ALA A 12 -24.69 -38.25 22.93
CA ALA A 12 -24.36 -38.21 21.52
C ALA A 12 -23.12 -37.32 21.32
N SER A 13 -21.98 -37.93 21.03
CA SER A 13 -20.75 -37.23 20.64
C SER A 13 -20.93 -36.64 19.23
N PHE A 14 -21.13 -35.33 19.14
CA PHE A 14 -21.04 -34.59 17.88
C PHE A 14 -19.56 -34.39 17.53
N ALA A 15 -19.03 -35.22 16.63
CA ALA A 15 -17.77 -34.94 15.96
C ALA A 15 -18.02 -33.86 14.90
N LEU A 16 -17.60 -32.61 15.15
CA LEU A 16 -17.55 -31.59 14.11
C LEU A 16 -16.44 -31.96 13.12
N PRO A 17 -16.70 -31.96 11.79
CA PRO A 17 -15.64 -32.07 10.82
C PRO A 17 -14.79 -30.79 10.88
N THR A 18 -13.55 -30.91 11.37
CA THR A 18 -12.49 -29.94 11.12
C THR A 18 -12.16 -29.99 9.63
N ALA A 19 -12.90 -29.22 8.84
CA ALA A 19 -12.49 -28.88 7.48
C ALA A 19 -11.19 -28.08 7.60
N LEU A 20 -10.05 -28.74 7.34
CA LEU A 20 -8.80 -28.02 7.07
C LEU A 20 -9.09 -27.13 5.85
N ALA A 21 -9.13 -25.81 6.08
CA ALA A 21 -9.10 -24.85 5.01
C ALA A 21 -7.87 -25.17 4.15
N ALA A 22 -8.10 -25.45 2.87
CA ALA A 22 -7.01 -25.60 1.92
C ALA A 22 -6.13 -24.34 1.95
N PRO A 23 -4.79 -24.47 1.82
CA PRO A 23 -3.93 -23.30 1.72
C PRO A 23 -4.41 -22.46 0.54
N THR A 24 -4.98 -21.30 0.84
CA THR A 24 -5.28 -20.29 -0.16
C THR A 24 -3.95 -19.89 -0.77
N THR A 25 -3.70 -20.33 -2.00
CA THR A 25 -2.62 -19.83 -2.83
C THR A 25 -2.72 -18.29 -2.82
N PRO A 26 -1.63 -17.57 -2.50
CA PRO A 26 -1.61 -16.13 -2.63
C PRO A 26 -2.06 -15.80 -4.05
N SER A 27 -3.14 -15.04 -4.16
CA SER A 27 -3.67 -14.60 -5.45
C SER A 27 -2.54 -13.90 -6.20
N THR A 28 -2.10 -14.49 -7.32
CA THR A 28 -1.17 -13.88 -8.28
C THR A 28 -1.88 -12.80 -9.12
N ALA A 29 -2.96 -12.23 -8.61
CA ALA A 29 -3.53 -11.02 -9.16
C ALA A 29 -2.51 -9.91 -8.92
N ALA A 30 -2.05 -9.30 -10.02
CA ALA A 30 -1.26 -8.08 -9.93
C ALA A 30 -1.96 -7.13 -8.94
N PRO A 31 -1.24 -6.56 -7.96
CA PRO A 31 -1.85 -5.81 -6.89
C PRO A 31 -2.75 -4.73 -7.48
N ALA A 32 -4.01 -4.73 -7.03
CA ALA A 32 -4.99 -3.74 -7.46
C ALA A 32 -4.53 -2.37 -6.97
N LEU A 33 -4.03 -1.55 -7.89
CA LEU A 33 -3.53 -0.22 -7.61
C LEU A 33 -4.71 0.67 -7.16
N SER A 34 -4.81 0.91 -5.85
CA SER A 34 -5.72 1.88 -5.28
C SER A 34 -5.28 3.28 -5.71
N LYS A 35 -6.12 3.97 -6.48
CA LYS A 35 -5.82 5.30 -7.02
C LYS A 35 -6.79 6.32 -6.44
N ARG A 36 -6.28 7.40 -5.83
CA ARG A 36 -7.07 8.58 -5.44
C ARG A 36 -6.82 9.78 -6.37
N ALA A 37 -5.56 10.04 -6.74
CA ALA A 37 -5.19 11.12 -7.65
C ALA A 37 -5.35 10.74 -9.14
N THR A 38 -5.77 11.68 -9.99
CA THR A 38 -5.91 11.42 -11.44
C THR A 38 -4.52 11.30 -12.09
N TYR A 39 -4.31 10.23 -12.88
CA TYR A 39 -3.06 10.00 -13.63
C TYR A 39 -3.26 10.46 -15.05
N HIS A 40 -2.31 11.22 -15.56
CA HIS A 40 -2.32 11.76 -16.91
C HIS A 40 -1.14 11.18 -17.71
N PRO A 41 -1.41 10.38 -18.76
CA PRO A 41 -0.38 10.02 -19.73
C PRO A 41 0.03 11.28 -20.51
N SER A 42 1.33 11.43 -20.73
CA SER A 42 2.03 12.62 -21.25
C SER A 42 1.20 13.55 -22.16
N SER A 43 0.81 14.70 -21.61
CA SER A 43 0.85 15.99 -22.31
C SER A 43 1.81 16.89 -21.52
N PRO A 44 2.72 17.63 -22.17
CA PRO A 44 3.71 18.44 -21.47
C PRO A 44 3.01 19.54 -20.66
N PRO A 45 3.37 19.78 -19.39
CA PRO A 45 3.04 21.03 -18.73
C PRO A 45 4.05 22.14 -19.01
N GLU A 46 3.56 23.37 -19.00
CA GLU A 46 4.35 24.60 -19.05
C GLU A 46 5.19 24.84 -17.77
N ARG A 47 5.02 24.01 -16.73
CA ARG A 47 5.82 23.97 -15.51
C ARG A 47 5.92 22.53 -14.99
N ASP A 48 7.13 22.00 -14.95
CA ASP A 48 7.44 20.85 -14.10
C ASP A 48 7.46 21.37 -12.65
N ASP A 49 6.46 20.98 -11.85
CA ASP A 49 6.50 21.18 -10.40
C ASP A 49 7.46 20.16 -9.83
N TYR A 50 8.76 20.39 -10.07
CA TYR A 50 9.83 19.63 -9.50
C TYR A 50 9.68 19.72 -7.98
N CYS A 51 9.29 18.60 -7.36
CA CYS A 51 9.40 18.44 -5.92
C CYS A 51 10.90 18.39 -5.62
N GLY A 52 11.56 19.55 -5.51
CA GLY A 52 13.00 19.67 -5.22
C GLY A 52 13.42 18.71 -4.12
N GLU A 53 14.63 18.13 -4.23
CA GLU A 53 15.18 17.02 -3.41
C GLU A 53 14.49 16.83 -2.05
N ALA A 54 13.30 16.24 -2.07
CA ALA A 54 12.59 15.92 -0.84
C ALA A 54 13.34 14.76 -0.22
N VAL A 55 13.62 14.83 1.08
CA VAL A 55 14.13 13.68 1.83
C VAL A 55 12.93 12.79 2.13
N PRO A 56 12.77 11.65 1.44
CA PRO A 56 11.64 10.77 1.67
C PRO A 56 11.72 10.18 3.08
N THR A 57 10.55 9.95 3.68
CA THR A 57 10.44 9.19 4.92
C THR A 57 10.10 7.75 4.55
N TYR A 58 10.84 6.82 5.11
CA TYR A 58 10.65 5.39 4.88
C TYR A 58 10.16 4.69 6.14
N THR A 59 9.39 3.61 5.94
CA THR A 59 8.98 2.72 7.02
C THR A 59 9.97 1.56 7.15
N TYR A 60 10.19 1.16 8.40
CA TYR A 60 11.33 0.36 8.81
C TYR A 60 10.91 -0.71 9.83
N GLY A 61 11.62 -1.83 9.87
CA GLY A 61 11.37 -2.95 10.79
C GLY A 61 10.38 -4.02 10.30
N PRO A 62 9.92 -4.94 11.18
CA PRO A 62 9.17 -6.13 10.77
C PRO A 62 7.81 -5.84 10.10
N SER A 63 7.23 -4.67 10.35
CA SER A 63 5.98 -4.21 9.73
C SER A 63 6.21 -3.38 8.47
N ALA A 64 7.46 -3.12 8.07
CA ALA A 64 7.78 -2.37 6.86
C ALA A 64 7.30 -3.13 5.60
N PRO A 65 6.93 -2.41 4.53
CA PRO A 65 6.55 -3.02 3.26
C PRO A 65 7.62 -3.96 2.69
N LEU A 66 7.17 -4.94 1.90
CA LEU A 66 8.06 -5.78 1.11
C LEU A 66 8.69 -4.98 -0.03
N VAL A 67 10.00 -5.12 -0.22
CA VAL A 67 10.79 -4.52 -1.31
C VAL A 67 10.23 -4.94 -2.67
N ALA A 68 9.84 -6.21 -2.83
CA ALA A 68 9.24 -6.71 -4.08
C ALA A 68 7.93 -5.98 -4.42
N ASP A 69 7.10 -5.73 -3.41
CA ASP A 69 5.85 -4.98 -3.55
C ASP A 69 6.12 -3.53 -3.96
N CYS A 70 7.14 -2.89 -3.38
CA CYS A 70 7.57 -1.54 -3.75
C CYS A 70 8.12 -1.49 -5.18
N GLN A 71 8.96 -2.46 -5.57
CA GLN A 71 9.53 -2.55 -6.92
C GLN A 71 8.48 -2.76 -8.03
N GLY A 72 7.33 -3.35 -7.70
CA GLY A 72 6.21 -3.47 -8.64
C GLY A 72 5.64 -2.12 -9.08
N MET A 73 5.73 -1.08 -8.25
CA MET A 73 5.17 0.24 -8.57
C MET A 73 5.83 0.93 -9.77
N PRO A 74 7.17 1.12 -9.83
CA PRO A 74 7.80 1.70 -11.01
C PRO A 74 7.69 0.82 -12.26
N GLN A 75 7.48 -0.49 -12.11
CA GLN A 75 7.23 -1.39 -13.25
C GLN A 75 5.82 -1.19 -13.84
N ALA A 76 4.83 -0.84 -13.00
CA ALA A 76 3.47 -0.53 -13.45
C ALA A 76 3.38 0.83 -14.17
N TYR A 77 4.35 1.72 -13.94
CA TYR A 77 4.45 3.05 -14.57
C TYR A 77 5.83 3.26 -15.24
N PRO A 78 6.17 2.49 -16.28
CA PRO A 78 7.53 2.45 -16.84
C PRO A 78 7.89 3.67 -17.70
N GLY A 79 6.90 4.50 -18.05
CA GLY A 79 7.06 5.67 -18.92
C GLY A 79 6.79 7.00 -18.22
N PRO A 80 7.05 8.12 -18.90
CA PRO A 80 6.80 9.45 -18.37
C PRO A 80 5.29 9.68 -18.18
N GLY A 81 4.92 10.15 -17.00
CA GLY A 81 3.56 10.53 -16.65
C GLY A 81 3.54 11.22 -15.29
N TYR A 82 2.37 11.66 -14.87
CA TYR A 82 2.21 12.31 -13.58
C TYR A 82 0.85 12.03 -12.94
N TRP A 83 0.82 12.08 -11.61
CA TRP A 83 -0.40 12.25 -10.82
C TRP A 83 -0.64 13.73 -10.60
N THR A 84 -1.90 14.16 -10.64
CA THR A 84 -2.32 15.48 -10.13
C THR A 84 -3.02 15.27 -8.80
N VAL A 85 -2.50 15.92 -7.76
CA VAL A 85 -3.13 16.00 -6.44
C VAL A 85 -3.78 17.36 -6.33
N SER A 86 -5.10 17.38 -6.12
CA SER A 86 -5.82 18.63 -5.98
C SER A 86 -5.64 19.26 -4.59
N ALA A 87 -5.74 20.58 -4.52
CA ALA A 87 -5.81 21.31 -3.25
C ALA A 87 -6.92 20.75 -2.34
N ALA A 88 -8.05 20.32 -2.93
CA ALA A 88 -9.16 19.72 -2.21
C ALA A 88 -8.77 18.38 -1.54
N GLU A 89 -8.05 17.51 -2.25
CA GLU A 89 -7.53 16.25 -1.68
C GLU A 89 -6.55 16.52 -0.55
N THR A 90 -5.67 17.51 -0.70
CA THR A 90 -4.76 17.94 0.36
C THR A 90 -5.50 18.42 1.60
N ASN A 91 -6.50 19.28 1.43
CA ASN A 91 -7.28 19.81 2.54
C ASN A 91 -8.17 18.75 3.21
N ALA A 92 -8.55 17.69 2.48
CA ALA A 92 -9.35 16.59 3.00
C ALA A 92 -8.53 15.51 3.71
N ALA A 93 -7.21 15.47 3.53
CA ALA A 93 -6.32 14.49 4.16
C ALA A 93 -6.05 14.89 5.63
N PRO A 94 -6.49 14.10 6.63
CA PRO A 94 -6.42 14.48 8.05
C PRO A 94 -4.98 14.62 8.57
N ASP A 95 -4.03 13.88 7.99
CA ASP A 95 -2.60 13.91 8.30
C ASP A 95 -1.78 14.59 7.18
N GLY A 96 -2.45 15.11 6.15
CA GLY A 96 -1.84 15.72 4.97
C GLY A 96 -1.19 14.74 3.99
N TRP A 97 -1.23 13.42 4.25
CA TRP A 97 -0.64 12.42 3.36
C TRP A 97 -1.67 11.90 2.35
N ILE A 98 -1.27 11.87 1.09
CA ILE A 98 -2.13 11.52 -0.04
C ILE A 98 -1.47 10.38 -0.78
N ARG A 99 -2.16 9.26 -0.85
CA ARG A 99 -1.69 8.06 -1.53
C ARG A 99 -1.80 8.22 -3.04
N LEU A 100 -0.66 8.14 -3.73
CA LEU A 100 -0.60 8.18 -5.20
C LEU A 100 -0.80 6.79 -5.79
N VAL A 101 -0.12 5.80 -5.20
CA VAL A 101 -0.09 4.42 -5.67
C VAL A 101 0.14 3.49 -4.47
N ALA A 102 -0.39 2.28 -4.54
CA ALA A 102 -0.03 1.19 -3.65
C ALA A 102 0.01 -0.13 -4.41
N SER A 103 0.94 -0.99 -4.01
CA SER A 103 1.17 -2.32 -4.54
C SER A 103 1.43 -3.25 -3.38
N GLY A 104 0.58 -4.25 -3.17
CA GLY A 104 0.70 -5.21 -2.06
C GLY A 104 0.76 -4.52 -0.70
N THR A 105 1.86 -4.75 0.02
CA THR A 105 2.15 -4.14 1.33
C THR A 105 2.79 -2.75 1.24
N CYS A 106 3.11 -2.26 0.04
CA CYS A 106 3.82 -1.00 -0.17
C CYS A 106 2.88 0.10 -0.69
N ALA A 107 3.03 1.31 -0.16
CA ALA A 107 2.31 2.49 -0.61
C ALA A 107 3.29 3.65 -0.81
N PHE A 108 3.03 4.46 -1.82
CA PHE A 108 3.73 5.72 -2.05
C PHE A 108 2.77 6.88 -1.84
N GLU A 109 3.14 7.76 -0.91
CA GLU A 109 2.31 8.84 -0.43
C GLU A 109 3.08 10.16 -0.49
N VAL A 110 2.36 11.23 -0.76
CA VAL A 110 2.91 12.58 -0.87
C VAL A 110 2.16 13.52 0.05
N ARG A 111 2.84 14.56 0.51
CA ARG A 111 2.26 15.61 1.34
C ARG A 111 2.67 16.97 0.82
N TRP A 112 1.72 17.90 0.83
CA TRP A 112 2.00 19.31 0.59
C TRP A 112 2.99 19.85 1.64
N SER A 113 4.17 20.26 1.19
CA SER A 113 5.28 20.68 2.06
C SER A 113 5.30 22.17 2.38
N TRP A 114 4.47 22.97 1.69
CA TRP A 114 4.48 24.42 1.83
C TRP A 114 3.54 24.89 2.95
N THR A 115 3.91 25.98 3.62
CA THR A 115 3.15 26.54 4.76
C THR A 115 1.96 27.42 4.34
N GLY A 116 1.82 27.72 3.06
CA GLY A 116 0.66 28.44 2.53
C GLY A 116 -0.49 27.52 2.14
N ALA A 117 -1.56 28.12 1.61
CA ALA A 117 -2.74 27.39 1.16
C ALA A 117 -2.36 26.29 0.16
N ALA A 118 -2.99 25.12 0.31
CA ALA A 118 -2.83 24.02 -0.63
C ALA A 118 -3.18 24.48 -2.05
N GLN A 119 -2.36 24.06 -3.01
CA GLN A 119 -2.60 24.25 -4.44
C GLN A 119 -2.62 22.88 -5.11
N ASP A 120 -3.14 22.84 -6.33
CA ASP A 120 -2.99 21.64 -7.16
C ASP A 120 -1.49 21.47 -7.47
N TYR A 121 -1.00 20.24 -7.35
CA TYR A 121 0.39 19.91 -7.64
C TYR A 121 0.52 18.58 -8.35
N ARG A 122 1.67 18.38 -9.00
CA ARG A 122 1.96 17.18 -9.78
C ARG A 122 3.09 16.39 -9.16
N PHE A 123 3.02 15.08 -9.34
CA PHE A 123 4.10 14.17 -8.96
C PHE A 123 4.43 13.25 -10.13
N GLY A 124 5.70 13.17 -10.53
CA GLY A 124 6.12 12.42 -11.71
C GLY A 124 6.28 10.92 -11.44
N THR A 125 6.02 10.10 -12.46
CA THR A 125 6.39 8.68 -12.45
C THR A 125 7.91 8.46 -12.38
N ASN A 126 8.69 9.43 -12.88
CA ASN A 126 10.14 9.43 -12.77
C ASN A 126 10.59 9.58 -11.30
N ASP A 127 9.96 10.48 -10.54
CA ASP A 127 10.27 10.69 -9.12
C ASP A 127 9.91 9.45 -8.30
N LEU A 128 8.75 8.84 -8.58
CA LEU A 128 8.38 7.54 -7.99
C LEU A 128 9.47 6.50 -8.23
N GLY A 129 9.93 6.36 -9.49
CA GLY A 129 10.98 5.43 -9.84
C GLY A 129 12.31 5.74 -9.16
N PHE A 130 12.68 7.01 -9.06
CA PHE A 130 13.88 7.47 -8.36
C PHE A 130 13.84 7.09 -6.87
N TYR A 131 12.79 7.49 -6.16
CA TYR A 131 12.68 7.25 -4.71
C TYR A 131 12.50 5.76 -4.36
N VAL A 132 11.67 5.02 -5.11
CA VAL A 132 11.49 3.59 -4.86
C VAL A 132 12.78 2.81 -5.12
N ARG A 133 13.50 3.09 -6.21
CA ARG A 133 14.78 2.42 -6.49
C ARG A 133 15.88 2.83 -5.51
N GLY A 134 15.90 4.11 -5.12
CA GLY A 134 16.82 4.61 -4.10
C GLY A 134 16.65 3.88 -2.77
N HIS A 135 15.41 3.64 -2.35
CA HIS A 135 15.09 2.91 -1.12
C HIS A 135 15.33 1.40 -1.21
N ALA A 136 14.85 0.77 -2.29
CA ALA A 136 14.94 -0.66 -2.49
C ALA A 136 16.38 -1.18 -2.60
N ASN A 137 17.34 -0.29 -2.90
CA ASN A 137 18.76 -0.61 -3.03
C ASN A 137 19.59 -0.23 -1.79
N GLN A 138 18.97 0.22 -0.69
CA GLN A 138 19.67 0.47 0.57
C GLN A 138 20.17 -0.84 1.19
N ALA A 139 21.40 -0.82 1.71
CA ALA A 139 22.10 -2.00 2.25
C ALA A 139 21.39 -2.61 3.47
N GLU A 140 20.49 -1.82 4.07
CA GLU A 140 19.69 -2.13 5.25
C GLU A 140 18.43 -2.95 4.92
N ALA A 141 18.13 -3.25 3.65
CA ALA A 141 16.98 -4.10 3.31
C ALA A 141 17.23 -5.57 3.70
N GLN A 142 16.79 -6.00 4.89
CA GLN A 142 16.83 -7.41 5.35
C GLN A 142 15.49 -8.12 5.09
N ASP A 143 15.56 -9.41 4.71
CA ASP A 143 14.39 -10.28 4.44
C ASP A 143 13.43 -9.76 3.36
N GLY A 144 13.93 -8.91 2.46
CA GLY A 144 13.09 -8.26 1.45
C GLY A 144 12.14 -7.22 2.07
N ARG A 145 12.45 -6.66 3.24
CA ARG A 145 11.80 -5.48 3.85
C ARG A 145 12.89 -4.46 4.17
N THR A 146 12.53 -3.18 4.26
CA THR A 146 13.51 -2.14 4.64
C THR A 146 13.63 -2.05 6.16
N LEU A 147 14.85 -2.10 6.72
CA LEU A 147 15.12 -2.00 8.17
C LEU A 147 15.38 -0.59 8.67
#